data_AF-A0A3E2HDK5-F1
#
_entry.id   AF-A0A3E2HDK5-F1
#
_cell.length_a   1.000
_cell.length_b   1.000
_cell.length_c   1.000
_cell.angle_alpha   90.00
_cell.angle_beta   90.00
_cell.angle_gamma   90.00
#
_symmetry.space_group_name_H-M   'P 1'
#
loop_
_entity.id
_entity.type
_entity.pdbx_description
1 polymer ?
#
loop_
_entity_poly.entity_id
_entity_poly.type
_entity_poly.pdbx_seq_one_letter_code
_entity_poly.pdbx_strand_id
1 'polypeptide(L)'
;MGVPDSSNSNVFHNWAKLPISREQYARESSEQMRLNFPNCKPLPGAEKLLSNLSRARSASGNKIELALASSTKSHTYKLKISKPETKRLLSFFQPDRLVLGDDPQVRQGRGKPAPDIYLLALQSLNSTVESGGKPIMPNECLVFEDSVIGVEGGRRAGMRVVWVPHPDVAVEYQARQKDVLAGRMGVTEVGDDWQLGEIDDGWAESIPNLEHFNYEKYGINVAS
;
A
#
# COMPACT_ATOMS: atom_id res chain seq x y z
N MET A 1 9.58 -4.89 11.67
CA MET A 1 10.14 -4.92 13.04
C MET A 1 11.05 -6.13 13.15
N GLY A 2 12.17 -6.04 13.87
CA GLY A 2 13.11 -7.16 14.06
C GLY A 2 14.20 -7.32 13.00
N VAL A 3 14.37 -6.37 12.06
CA VAL A 3 15.57 -6.34 11.20
C VAL A 3 16.61 -5.45 11.87
N PRO A 4 17.84 -5.91 12.13
CA PRO A 4 18.94 -5.07 12.58
C PRO A 4 19.07 -3.84 11.67
N ASP A 5 19.28 -2.66 12.25
CA ASP A 5 19.45 -1.39 11.54
C ASP A 5 18.27 -0.88 10.69
N SER A 6 17.07 -1.45 10.84
CA SER A 6 15.85 -0.79 10.35
C SER A 6 15.35 0.26 11.34
N SER A 7 14.97 1.44 10.85
CA SER A 7 14.53 2.60 11.66
C SER A 7 13.45 2.23 12.69
N ASN A 8 12.45 1.45 12.27
CA ASN A 8 11.34 1.02 13.14
C ASN A 8 11.74 -0.04 14.18
N SER A 9 12.83 -0.78 13.97
CA SER A 9 13.32 -1.78 14.92
C SER A 9 13.91 -1.12 16.17
N ASN A 10 14.67 -0.03 15.99
CA ASN A 10 15.26 0.69 17.12
C ASN A 10 14.21 1.29 18.04
N VAL A 11 13.19 1.96 17.48
CA VAL A 11 12.08 2.55 18.24
C VAL A 11 11.37 1.48 19.07
N PHE A 12 10.98 0.36 18.45
CA PHE A 12 10.28 -0.72 19.13
C PHE A 12 11.11 -1.32 20.26
N HIS A 13 12.38 -1.67 20.02
CA HIS A 13 13.22 -2.31 21.04
C HIS A 13 13.53 -1.37 22.22
N ASN A 14 13.72 -0.07 21.97
CA ASN A 14 13.96 0.92 23.02
C ASN A 14 12.73 1.11 23.92
N TRP A 15 11.53 1.08 23.33
CA TRP A 15 10.27 1.18 24.06
C TRP A 15 9.95 -0.12 24.83
N ALA A 16 10.00 -1.27 24.13
CA ALA A 16 9.53 -2.54 24.67
C ALA A 16 10.45 -3.14 25.75
N LYS A 17 11.76 -2.78 25.75
CA LYS A 17 12.77 -3.27 26.70
C LYS A 17 12.70 -4.78 26.93
N LEU A 18 12.61 -5.53 25.83
CA LEU A 18 12.42 -6.99 25.87
C LEU A 18 13.59 -7.68 26.58
N PRO A 19 13.35 -8.76 27.33
CA PRO A 19 14.39 -9.54 28.01
C PRO A 19 15.15 -10.50 27.07
N ILE A 20 15.05 -10.30 25.75
CA ILE A 20 15.67 -11.14 24.72
C ILE A 20 16.48 -10.28 23.75
N SER A 21 17.50 -10.86 23.11
CA SER A 21 18.32 -10.15 22.14
C SER A 21 17.53 -9.79 20.88
N ARG A 22 18.04 -8.83 20.09
CA ARG A 22 17.43 -8.44 18.81
C ARG A 22 17.47 -9.58 17.81
N GLU A 23 18.56 -10.35 17.80
CA GLU A 23 18.75 -11.53 16.95
C GLU A 23 17.76 -12.63 17.33
N GLN A 24 17.58 -12.86 18.64
CA GLN A 24 16.58 -13.81 19.13
C GLN A 24 15.17 -13.38 18.72
N TYR A 25 14.79 -12.11 18.95
CA TYR A 25 13.50 -11.58 18.52
C TYR A 25 13.30 -11.71 17.01
N ALA A 26 14.30 -11.37 16.20
CA ALA A 26 14.25 -11.48 14.74
C ALA A 26 13.97 -12.92 14.28
N ARG A 27 14.67 -13.89 14.88
CA ARG A 27 14.51 -15.32 14.60
C ARG A 27 13.13 -15.81 15.00
N GLU A 28 12.68 -15.53 16.22
CA GLU A 28 11.37 -15.95 16.71
C GLU A 28 10.23 -15.28 15.94
N SER A 29 10.34 -13.99 15.65
CA SER A 29 9.37 -13.28 14.82
C SER A 29 9.30 -13.86 13.42
N SER A 30 10.43 -14.21 12.81
CA SER A 30 10.46 -14.82 11.47
C SER A 30 9.79 -16.21 11.48
N GLU A 31 10.00 -16.98 12.55
CA GLU A 31 9.34 -18.28 12.71
C GLU A 31 7.83 -18.12 12.91
N GLN A 32 7.38 -17.17 13.73
CA GLN A 32 5.96 -16.85 13.87
C GLN A 32 5.33 -16.41 12.55
N MET A 33 6.03 -15.59 11.76
CA MET A 33 5.61 -15.19 10.41
C MET A 33 5.46 -16.41 9.49
N ARG A 34 6.43 -17.32 9.50
CA ARG A 34 6.41 -18.56 8.70
C ARG A 34 5.21 -19.45 9.04
N LEU A 35 4.87 -19.56 10.32
CA LEU A 35 3.75 -20.37 10.81
C LEU A 35 2.39 -19.72 10.52
N ASN A 36 2.28 -18.40 10.66
CA ASN A 36 0.99 -17.71 10.64
C ASN A 36 0.62 -17.10 9.28
N PHE A 37 1.57 -16.67 8.45
CA PHE A 37 1.25 -16.06 7.15
C PHE A 37 0.52 -16.98 6.16
N PRO A 38 0.74 -18.31 6.15
CA PRO A 38 -0.12 -19.21 5.39
C PRO A 38 -1.60 -19.11 5.79
N ASN A 39 -1.93 -18.59 6.98
CA ASN A 39 -3.30 -18.43 7.45
C ASN A 39 -3.96 -17.10 7.09
N CYS A 40 -3.27 -16.22 6.36
CA CYS A 40 -3.86 -14.99 5.85
C CYS A 40 -5.12 -15.25 5.02
N LYS A 41 -6.09 -14.35 5.13
CA LYS A 41 -7.34 -14.36 4.35
C LYS A 41 -7.52 -12.99 3.69
N PRO A 42 -8.15 -12.92 2.51
CA PRO A 42 -8.61 -11.66 1.94
C PRO A 42 -9.45 -10.88 2.94
N LEU A 43 -9.27 -9.55 2.97
CA LEU A 43 -10.16 -8.68 3.73
C LEU A 43 -11.57 -8.63 3.08
N PRO A 44 -12.63 -8.38 3.87
CA PRO A 44 -13.97 -8.16 3.33
C PRO A 44 -13.97 -7.12 2.21
N GLY A 45 -14.65 -7.44 1.11
CA GLY A 45 -14.72 -6.59 -0.08
C GLY A 45 -13.51 -6.65 -1.03
N ALA A 46 -12.35 -7.17 -0.63
CA ALA A 46 -11.13 -7.12 -1.45
C ALA A 46 -11.28 -7.84 -2.81
N GLU A 47 -11.88 -9.03 -2.81
CA GLU A 47 -12.07 -9.80 -4.03
C GLU A 47 -13.08 -9.15 -4.97
N LYS A 48 -14.21 -8.68 -4.43
CA LYS A 48 -15.22 -7.93 -5.20
C LYS A 48 -14.62 -6.66 -5.78
N LEU A 49 -13.80 -5.95 -4.99
CA LEU A 49 -13.11 -4.75 -5.43
C LEU A 49 -12.20 -5.03 -6.64
N LEU A 50 -11.26 -5.97 -6.51
CA LEU A 50 -10.32 -6.27 -7.59
C LEU A 50 -11.02 -6.85 -8.83
N SER A 51 -12.03 -7.71 -8.64
CA SER A 51 -12.85 -8.22 -9.73
C SER A 51 -13.55 -7.08 -10.48
N ASN A 52 -14.18 -6.15 -9.77
CA ASN A 52 -14.83 -5.00 -10.37
C ASN A 52 -13.84 -4.10 -11.10
N LEU A 53 -12.71 -3.77 -10.47
CA LEU A 53 -11.69 -2.91 -11.07
C LEU A 53 -11.07 -3.55 -12.33
N SER A 54 -10.84 -4.86 -12.35
CA SER A 54 -10.24 -5.55 -13.51
C SER A 54 -11.08 -5.46 -14.81
N ARG A 55 -12.39 -5.22 -14.66
CA ARG A 55 -13.35 -5.06 -15.77
C ARG A 55 -13.88 -3.63 -15.89
N ALA A 56 -13.41 -2.71 -15.05
CA ALA A 56 -13.87 -1.34 -15.03
C ALA A 56 -13.18 -0.48 -16.08
N ARG A 57 -13.81 0.66 -16.36
CA ARG A 57 -13.26 1.71 -17.21
C ARG A 57 -13.29 3.06 -16.49
N SER A 58 -12.34 3.92 -16.82
CA SER A 58 -12.36 5.32 -16.36
C SER A 58 -13.49 6.11 -17.03
N ALA A 59 -13.70 7.34 -16.56
CA ALA A 59 -14.61 8.30 -17.19
C ALA A 59 -14.25 8.60 -18.66
N SER A 60 -12.97 8.46 -19.03
CA SER A 60 -12.50 8.59 -20.41
C SER A 60 -12.62 7.31 -21.24
N GLY A 61 -13.20 6.24 -20.69
CA GLY A 61 -13.40 4.95 -21.37
C GLY A 61 -12.18 4.02 -21.38
N ASN A 62 -11.05 4.45 -20.82
CA ASN A 62 -9.83 3.63 -20.72
C ASN A 62 -10.03 2.51 -19.71
N LYS A 63 -9.40 1.36 -19.92
CA LYS A 63 -9.41 0.27 -18.95
C LYS A 63 -8.74 0.73 -17.64
N ILE A 64 -9.26 0.31 -16.49
CA ILE A 64 -8.57 0.48 -15.22
C ILE A 64 -7.43 -0.55 -15.13
N GLU A 65 -6.22 -0.04 -14.95
CA GLU A 65 -5.02 -0.85 -14.78
C GLU A 65 -4.73 -1.08 -13.29
N LEU A 66 -4.18 -2.25 -12.97
CA LEU A 66 -3.92 -2.70 -11.59
C LEU A 66 -2.43 -3.04 -11.41
N ALA A 67 -1.84 -2.52 -10.33
CA ALA A 67 -0.51 -2.86 -9.85
C ALA A 67 -0.53 -3.05 -8.33
N LEU A 68 0.40 -3.85 -7.82
CA LEU A 68 0.60 -4.07 -6.38
C LEU A 68 1.89 -3.40 -5.92
N ALA A 69 1.82 -2.56 -4.90
CA ALA A 69 2.96 -1.94 -4.23
C ALA A 69 3.00 -2.34 -2.75
N SER A 70 3.89 -3.27 -2.39
CA SER A 70 3.98 -3.81 -1.03
C SER A 70 5.39 -3.75 -0.46
N SER A 71 5.55 -3.24 0.77
CA SER A 71 6.83 -3.33 1.50
C SER A 71 7.16 -4.75 1.99
N THR A 72 6.33 -5.75 1.66
CA THR A 72 6.58 -7.16 1.97
C THR A 72 7.67 -7.71 1.05
N LYS A 73 8.68 -8.39 1.61
CA LYS A 73 9.71 -9.09 0.83
C LYS A 73 9.16 -10.33 0.12
N SER A 74 9.79 -10.72 -0.99
CA SER A 74 9.39 -11.81 -1.86
C SER A 74 9.14 -13.15 -1.14
N HIS A 75 9.98 -13.53 -0.18
CA HIS A 75 9.78 -14.77 0.60
C HIS A 75 8.50 -14.72 1.45
N THR A 76 8.26 -13.59 2.13
CA THR A 76 7.06 -13.39 2.95
C THR A 76 5.80 -13.29 2.10
N TYR A 77 5.89 -12.63 0.95
CA TYR A 77 4.81 -12.54 -0.02
C TYR A 77 4.32 -13.95 -0.42
N LYS A 78 5.24 -14.85 -0.79
CA LYS A 78 4.93 -16.24 -1.16
C LYS A 78 4.19 -17.00 -0.06
N LEU A 79 4.51 -16.77 1.21
CA LEU A 79 3.80 -17.37 2.34
C LEU A 79 2.36 -16.84 2.45
N LYS A 80 2.19 -15.51 2.35
CA LYS A 80 0.88 -14.84 2.42
C LYS A 80 -0.06 -15.26 1.29
N ILE A 81 0.48 -15.63 0.13
CA ILE A 81 -0.29 -16.07 -1.05
C ILE A 81 -0.31 -17.59 -1.22
N SER A 82 -0.07 -18.38 -0.17
CA SER A 82 0.03 -19.83 -0.30
C SER A 82 -1.33 -20.52 -0.46
N LYS A 83 -2.41 -19.93 0.08
CA LYS A 83 -3.77 -20.49 0.04
C LYS A 83 -4.53 -20.16 -1.25
N PRO A 84 -5.45 -21.04 -1.71
CA PRO A 84 -6.21 -20.83 -2.95
C PRO A 84 -6.92 -19.48 -3.04
N GLU A 85 -7.57 -19.04 -1.97
CA GLU A 85 -8.29 -17.76 -1.91
C GLU A 85 -7.35 -16.56 -2.05
N THR A 86 -6.16 -16.61 -1.44
CA THR A 86 -5.16 -15.54 -1.56
C THR A 86 -4.48 -15.54 -2.93
N LYS A 87 -4.27 -16.72 -3.54
CA LYS A 87 -3.77 -16.83 -4.92
C LYS A 87 -4.75 -16.22 -5.92
N ARG A 88 -6.04 -16.54 -5.77
CA ARG A 88 -7.12 -15.99 -6.61
C ARG A 88 -7.23 -14.47 -6.46
N LEU A 89 -7.12 -13.96 -5.24
CA LEU A 89 -7.12 -12.51 -5.01
C LEU A 89 -5.93 -11.83 -5.72
N LEU A 90 -4.74 -12.44 -5.69
CA LEU A 90 -3.55 -11.79 -6.23
C LEU A 90 -3.34 -12.06 -7.73
N SER A 91 -4.10 -12.97 -8.34
CA SER A 91 -4.07 -13.20 -9.80
C SER A 91 -4.65 -12.05 -10.62
N PHE A 92 -5.28 -11.05 -9.99
CA PHE A 92 -5.70 -9.82 -10.68
C PHE A 92 -4.52 -8.91 -11.07
N PHE A 93 -3.34 -9.12 -10.47
CA PHE A 93 -2.13 -8.37 -10.76
C PHE A 93 -1.20 -9.17 -11.67
N GLN A 94 -0.73 -8.55 -12.74
CA GLN A 94 0.26 -9.18 -13.61
C GLN A 94 1.62 -9.25 -12.92
N PRO A 95 2.43 -10.30 -13.17
CA PRO A 95 3.73 -10.47 -12.51
C PRO A 95 4.71 -9.29 -12.66
N ASP A 96 4.69 -8.60 -13.80
CA ASP A 96 5.51 -7.42 -14.11
C ASP A 96 5.00 -6.12 -13.44
N ARG A 97 3.86 -6.18 -12.75
CA ARG A 97 3.21 -5.06 -12.04
C ARG A 97 3.18 -5.28 -10.51
N LEU A 98 4.07 -6.14 -10.02
CA LEU A 98 4.27 -6.43 -8.60
C LEU A 98 5.56 -5.79 -8.11
N VAL A 99 5.46 -4.68 -7.36
CA VAL A 99 6.60 -4.06 -6.69
C VAL A 99 6.61 -4.50 -5.22
N LEU A 100 7.62 -5.28 -4.85
CA LEU A 100 7.78 -5.84 -3.51
C LEU A 100 8.88 -5.11 -2.71
N GLY A 101 8.94 -5.36 -1.40
CA GLY A 101 9.82 -4.61 -0.49
C GLY A 101 11.31 -4.90 -0.65
N ASP A 102 11.65 -5.94 -1.42
CA ASP A 102 13.00 -6.31 -1.84
C ASP A 102 13.24 -6.08 -3.34
N ASP A 103 12.38 -5.29 -3.99
CA ASP A 103 12.61 -4.83 -5.36
C ASP A 103 13.87 -3.94 -5.41
N PRO A 104 14.88 -4.27 -6.25
CA PRO A 104 16.14 -3.55 -6.30
C PRO A 104 16.02 -2.10 -6.80
N GLN A 105 14.91 -1.76 -7.46
CA GLN A 105 14.63 -0.40 -7.92
C GLN A 105 14.18 0.51 -6.76
N VAL A 106 13.68 -0.06 -5.65
CA VAL A 106 13.40 0.69 -4.42
C VAL A 106 14.73 0.98 -3.72
N ARG A 107 15.20 2.22 -3.85
CA ARG A 107 16.46 2.67 -3.24
C ARG A 107 16.48 2.38 -1.74
N GLN A 108 17.66 2.02 -1.21
CA GLN A 108 17.83 1.77 0.21
C GLN A 108 17.42 3.01 1.03
N GLY A 109 16.62 2.80 2.08
CA GLY A 109 16.07 3.88 2.91
C GLY A 109 14.88 4.63 2.28
N ARG A 110 14.48 4.29 1.05
CA ARG A 110 13.33 4.88 0.33
C ARG A 110 12.11 3.97 0.32
N GLY A 111 11.92 3.18 1.37
CA GLY A 111 10.62 2.56 1.65
C GLY A 111 9.60 3.61 2.12
N LYS A 112 8.33 3.21 2.23
CA LYS A 112 7.26 4.08 2.78
C LYS A 112 7.74 4.72 4.11
N PRO A 113 7.59 6.05 4.30
CA PRO A 113 6.72 6.96 3.56
C PRO A 113 7.30 7.57 2.28
N ALA A 114 8.49 7.16 1.81
CA ALA A 114 8.94 7.61 0.50
C ALA A 114 8.00 7.11 -0.63
N PRO A 115 7.79 7.91 -1.70
CA PRO A 115 6.87 7.59 -2.78
C PRO A 115 7.38 6.52 -3.76
N ASP A 116 8.65 6.12 -3.67
CA ASP A 116 9.35 5.33 -4.69
C ASP A 116 8.59 4.06 -5.09
N ILE A 117 8.03 3.31 -4.13
CA ILE A 117 7.31 2.06 -4.43
C ILE A 117 6.03 2.30 -5.26
N TYR A 118 5.34 3.42 -5.06
CA TYR A 118 4.14 3.78 -5.81
C TYR A 118 4.51 4.31 -7.20
N LEU A 119 5.58 5.11 -7.30
CA LEU A 119 6.09 5.61 -8.58
C LEU A 119 6.62 4.48 -9.46
N LEU A 120 7.28 3.47 -8.88
CA LEU A 120 7.71 2.26 -9.57
C LEU A 120 6.50 1.44 -10.05
N ALA A 121 5.47 1.29 -9.22
CA ALA A 121 4.25 0.60 -9.65
C ALA A 121 3.59 1.32 -10.83
N LEU A 122 3.52 2.66 -10.81
CA LEU A 122 3.07 3.47 -11.94
C LEU A 122 3.95 3.29 -13.19
N GLN A 123 5.27 3.25 -13.01
CA GLN A 123 6.20 2.99 -14.10
C GLN A 123 5.94 1.62 -14.75
N SER A 124 5.71 0.57 -13.96
CA SER A 124 5.34 -0.76 -14.46
C SER A 124 3.99 -0.78 -15.19
N LEU A 125 3.02 0.04 -14.78
CA LEU A 125 1.78 0.20 -15.54
C LEU A 125 2.07 0.83 -16.90
N ASN A 126 2.83 1.92 -16.92
CA ASN A 126 3.14 2.68 -18.13
C ASN A 126 4.08 1.95 -19.10
N SER A 127 4.92 1.01 -18.64
CA SER A 127 5.77 0.21 -19.53
C SER A 127 4.99 -0.77 -20.42
N THR A 128 3.73 -1.05 -20.07
CA THR A 128 2.86 -1.94 -20.85
C THR A 128 1.88 -1.20 -21.75
N VAL A 129 1.89 0.14 -21.72
CA VAL A 129 1.08 0.97 -22.61
C VAL A 129 1.62 0.81 -24.03
N GLU A 130 0.75 0.42 -24.97
CA GLU A 130 1.12 0.28 -26.37
C GLU A 130 1.75 1.56 -26.92
N SER A 131 2.71 1.43 -27.82
CA SER A 131 3.40 2.56 -28.46
C SER A 131 2.38 3.56 -29.02
N GLY A 132 2.31 4.76 -28.42
CA GLY A 132 1.38 5.83 -28.80
C GLY A 132 0.21 6.06 -27.83
N GLY A 133 0.04 5.20 -26.81
CA GLY A 133 -0.91 5.45 -25.72
C GLY A 133 -0.44 6.58 -24.79
N LYS A 134 -1.39 7.34 -24.24
CA LYS A 134 -1.10 8.37 -23.24
C LYS A 134 -0.69 7.68 -21.92
N PRO A 135 0.47 8.03 -21.32
CA PRO A 135 0.86 7.49 -20.04
C PRO A 135 -0.11 7.91 -18.94
N ILE A 136 -0.33 7.03 -17.96
CA ILE A 136 -1.06 7.31 -16.72
C ILE A 136 -0.22 8.26 -15.89
N MET A 137 -0.81 9.37 -15.48
CA MET A 137 -0.20 10.38 -14.61
C MET A 137 -0.44 10.04 -13.13
N PRO A 138 0.42 10.51 -12.20
CA PRO A 138 0.21 10.21 -10.78
C PRO A 138 -1.15 10.68 -10.23
N ASN A 139 -1.67 11.82 -10.71
CA ASN A 139 -2.99 12.32 -10.33
C ASN A 139 -4.17 11.49 -10.88
N GLU A 140 -3.92 10.59 -11.83
CA GLU A 140 -4.88 9.61 -12.36
C GLU A 140 -4.84 8.29 -11.57
N CYS A 141 -3.91 8.14 -10.61
CA CYS A 141 -3.78 6.95 -9.77
C CYS A 141 -4.62 7.04 -8.49
N LEU A 142 -5.15 5.88 -8.08
CA LEU A 142 -5.84 5.68 -6.81
C LEU A 142 -5.16 4.56 -6.00
N VAL A 143 -4.63 4.92 -4.83
CA VAL A 143 -3.93 4.02 -3.91
C VAL A 143 -4.89 3.56 -2.81
N PHE A 144 -4.90 2.26 -2.49
CA PHE A 144 -5.57 1.70 -1.32
C PHE A 144 -4.52 1.36 -0.25
N GLU A 145 -4.67 1.88 0.96
CA GLU A 145 -3.71 1.71 2.06
C GLU A 145 -4.38 1.50 3.40
N ASP A 146 -3.75 0.76 4.30
CA ASP A 146 -4.19 0.58 5.68
C ASP A 146 -3.34 1.36 6.68
N SER A 147 -2.09 1.65 6.32
CA SER A 147 -1.09 2.26 7.20
C SER A 147 -0.94 3.77 6.99
N VAL A 148 -0.70 4.52 8.08
CA VAL A 148 -0.46 5.97 8.01
C VAL A 148 0.77 6.33 7.15
N ILE A 149 1.83 5.50 7.22
CA ILE A 149 3.05 5.69 6.41
C ILE A 149 2.81 5.41 4.92
N GLY A 150 1.88 4.49 4.61
CA GLY A 150 1.50 4.20 3.25
C GLY A 150 0.62 5.29 2.66
N VAL A 151 -0.32 5.83 3.45
CA VAL A 151 -1.08 7.02 3.04
C VAL A 151 -0.11 8.13 2.68
N GLU A 152 0.79 8.51 3.59
CA GLU A 152 1.81 9.54 3.31
C GLU A 152 2.63 9.26 2.05
N GLY A 153 3.07 8.02 1.83
CA GLY A 153 3.80 7.66 0.60
C GLY A 153 2.96 7.80 -0.67
N GLY A 154 1.68 7.45 -0.64
CA GLY A 154 0.76 7.66 -1.77
C GLY A 154 0.52 9.14 -2.05
N ARG A 155 0.37 9.95 -0.98
CA ARG A 155 0.27 11.41 -1.08
C ARG A 155 1.51 12.03 -1.72
N ARG A 156 2.70 11.66 -1.22
CA ARG A 156 4.00 12.12 -1.75
C ARG A 156 4.23 11.72 -3.20
N ALA A 157 3.59 10.64 -3.66
CA ALA A 157 3.64 10.23 -5.05
C ALA A 157 2.72 11.07 -5.96
N GLY A 158 1.95 12.03 -5.42
CA GLY A 158 0.98 12.84 -6.15
C GLY A 158 -0.33 12.08 -6.44
N MET A 159 -0.57 10.96 -5.77
CA MET A 159 -1.69 10.07 -6.04
C MET A 159 -2.86 10.30 -5.09
N ARG A 160 -4.06 9.93 -5.51
CA ARG A 160 -5.24 9.88 -4.64
C ARG A 160 -5.14 8.68 -3.71
N VAL A 161 -5.65 8.77 -2.49
CA VAL A 161 -5.55 7.67 -1.51
C VAL A 161 -6.90 7.35 -0.86
N VAL A 162 -7.24 6.07 -0.78
CA VAL A 162 -8.32 5.54 0.06
C VAL A 162 -7.67 4.84 1.24
N TRP A 163 -7.81 5.42 2.42
CA TRP A 163 -7.31 4.86 3.66
C TRP A 163 -8.34 3.93 4.30
N VAL A 164 -7.98 2.66 4.45
CA VAL A 164 -8.79 1.57 4.98
C VAL A 164 -8.12 0.99 6.22
N PRO A 165 -8.08 1.74 7.33
CA PRO A 165 -7.37 1.33 8.53
C PRO A 165 -8.03 0.15 9.23
N HIS A 166 -7.22 -0.63 9.95
CA HIS A 166 -7.74 -1.48 11.02
C HIS A 166 -8.48 -0.60 12.07
N PRO A 167 -9.59 -1.07 12.69
CA PRO A 167 -10.34 -0.27 13.66
C PRO A 167 -9.47 0.34 14.78
N ASP A 168 -8.53 -0.42 15.34
CA ASP A 168 -7.64 0.09 16.39
C ASP A 168 -6.72 1.22 15.89
N VAL A 169 -6.28 1.16 14.63
CA VAL A 169 -5.49 2.22 14.01
C VAL A 169 -6.37 3.45 13.76
N ALA A 170 -7.63 3.26 13.35
CA ALA A 170 -8.58 4.34 13.16
C ALA A 170 -8.84 5.10 14.49
N VAL A 171 -8.98 4.35 15.60
CA VAL A 171 -9.15 4.93 16.95
C VAL A 171 -7.90 5.70 17.37
N GLU A 172 -6.72 5.10 17.23
CA GLU A 172 -5.43 5.73 17.61
C GLU A 172 -5.24 7.09 16.91
N TYR A 173 -5.59 7.17 15.61
CA TYR A 173 -5.38 8.37 14.82
C TYR A 173 -6.63 9.25 14.67
N GLN A 174 -7.73 9.00 15.40
CA GLN A 174 -8.99 9.72 15.24
C GLN A 174 -8.81 11.25 15.37
N ALA A 175 -8.07 11.70 16.38
CA ALA A 175 -7.81 13.13 16.61
C ALA A 175 -6.92 13.77 15.53
N ARG A 176 -6.16 12.96 14.80
CA ARG A 176 -5.21 13.39 13.75
C ARG A 176 -5.59 12.87 12.37
N GLN A 177 -6.84 12.44 12.17
CA GLN A 177 -7.28 11.82 10.92
C GLN A 177 -7.05 12.75 9.72
N LYS A 178 -7.26 14.06 9.88
CA LYS A 178 -6.99 15.05 8.83
C LYS A 178 -5.51 15.11 8.43
N ASP A 179 -4.60 15.02 9.41
CA ASP A 179 -3.16 14.96 9.15
C ASP A 179 -2.80 13.68 8.39
N VAL A 180 -3.38 12.54 8.78
CA VAL A 180 -3.19 11.26 8.08
C VAL A 180 -3.60 11.41 6.62
N LEU A 181 -4.80 11.91 6.35
CA LEU A 181 -5.32 12.06 4.99
C LEU A 181 -4.51 13.06 4.15
N ALA A 182 -3.97 14.12 4.77
CA ALA A 182 -3.04 15.03 4.11
C ALA A 182 -1.65 14.41 3.87
N GLY A 183 -1.32 13.27 4.52
CA GLY A 183 0.01 12.68 4.53
C GLY A 183 1.00 13.43 5.42
N ARG A 184 0.52 14.25 6.37
CA ARG A 184 1.33 15.16 7.20
C ARG A 184 1.61 14.62 8.59
N MET A 185 1.71 13.29 8.73
CA MET A 185 1.94 12.69 10.04
C MET A 185 3.37 12.93 10.53
N GLY A 186 4.33 13.09 9.61
CA GLY A 186 5.72 13.41 9.94
C GLY A 186 6.40 12.33 10.78
N VAL A 187 5.99 11.07 10.60
CA VAL A 187 6.46 9.94 11.44
C VAL A 187 7.93 9.63 11.16
N THR A 188 8.41 9.94 9.96
CA THR A 188 9.80 9.71 9.52
C THR A 188 10.26 10.88 8.66
N GLU A 189 11.49 11.35 8.87
CA GLU A 189 12.13 12.31 7.95
C GLU A 189 12.47 11.60 6.63
N VAL A 190 11.77 11.95 5.57
CA VAL A 190 12.00 11.43 4.21
C VAL A 190 12.81 12.41 3.35
N GLY A 191 12.86 13.68 3.76
CA GLY A 191 13.20 14.81 2.88
C GLY A 191 12.04 15.18 1.95
N ASP A 192 12.11 16.35 1.32
CA ASP A 192 11.16 16.81 0.28
C ASP A 192 9.71 17.04 0.74
N ASP A 193 9.51 17.91 1.74
CA ASP A 193 8.19 18.21 2.33
C ASP A 193 7.21 18.94 1.38
N TRP A 194 7.70 19.45 0.25
CA TRP A 194 6.85 20.06 -0.79
C TRP A 194 5.90 19.06 -1.47
N GLN A 195 6.11 17.75 -1.27
CA GLN A 195 5.30 16.67 -1.85
C GLN A 195 4.08 16.30 -0.99
N LEU A 196 3.87 16.94 0.16
CA LEU A 196 2.76 16.65 1.05
C LEU A 196 1.44 17.23 0.52
N GLY A 197 0.33 16.54 0.80
CA GLY A 197 -1.01 17.02 0.47
C GLY A 197 -1.46 18.18 1.35
N GLU A 198 -2.60 18.81 1.04
CA GLU A 198 -3.20 19.82 1.91
C GLU A 198 -4.34 19.22 2.76
N ILE A 199 -4.62 19.81 3.92
CA ILE A 199 -5.75 19.38 4.75
C ILE A 199 -7.06 19.67 4.00
N ASP A 200 -7.96 18.69 4.00
CA ASP A 200 -9.30 18.78 3.38
C ASP A 200 -9.28 19.06 1.86
N ASP A 201 -8.20 18.72 1.14
CA ASP A 201 -8.09 18.89 -0.32
C ASP A 201 -8.89 17.86 -1.16
N GLY A 202 -9.56 16.92 -0.49
CA GLY A 202 -10.39 15.88 -1.11
C GLY A 202 -9.60 14.79 -1.85
N TRP A 203 -8.28 14.81 -1.74
CA TRP A 203 -7.40 13.94 -2.51
C TRP A 203 -7.11 12.63 -1.77
N ALA A 204 -7.47 12.54 -0.48
CA ALA A 204 -7.59 11.29 0.24
C ALA A 204 -8.91 11.20 1.01
N GLU A 205 -9.40 9.97 1.22
CA GLU A 205 -10.54 9.70 2.10
C GLU A 205 -10.29 8.47 2.97
N SER A 206 -11.12 8.30 3.99
CA SER A 206 -11.12 7.08 4.80
C SER A 206 -12.45 6.33 4.68
N ILE A 207 -12.38 5.01 4.55
CA ILE A 207 -13.54 4.11 4.58
C ILE A 207 -13.28 2.97 5.58
N PRO A 208 -14.31 2.44 6.26
CA PRO A 208 -14.13 1.44 7.31
C PRO A 208 -13.73 0.06 6.77
N ASN A 209 -14.09 -0.26 5.53
CA ASN A 209 -13.67 -1.46 4.81
C ASN A 209 -13.90 -1.29 3.30
N LEU A 210 -13.40 -2.23 2.49
CA LEU A 210 -13.45 -2.15 1.02
C LEU A 210 -14.86 -2.31 0.43
N GLU A 211 -15.85 -2.76 1.20
CA GLU A 211 -17.24 -2.86 0.74
C GLU A 211 -17.91 -1.48 0.62
N HIS A 212 -17.35 -0.47 1.29
CA HIS A 212 -17.83 0.92 1.27
C HIS A 212 -17.18 1.76 0.17
N PHE A 213 -16.36 1.16 -0.71
CA PHE A 213 -15.71 1.90 -1.77
C PHE A 213 -16.72 2.41 -2.81
N ASN A 214 -16.76 3.73 -3.03
CA ASN A 214 -17.65 4.37 -3.99
C ASN A 214 -16.96 4.56 -5.34
N TYR A 215 -17.25 3.68 -6.30
CA TYR A 215 -16.67 3.73 -7.64
C TYR A 215 -17.02 5.02 -8.41
N GLU A 216 -18.26 5.50 -8.31
CA GLU A 216 -18.76 6.67 -9.03
C GLU A 216 -18.02 7.95 -8.64
N LYS A 217 -17.69 8.11 -7.35
CA LYS A 217 -16.88 9.23 -6.83
C LYS A 217 -15.52 9.36 -7.54
N TYR A 218 -14.98 8.27 -8.06
CA TYR A 218 -13.71 8.23 -8.77
C TYR A 218 -13.88 8.16 -10.29
N GLY A 219 -15.10 8.27 -10.81
CA GLY A 219 -15.37 8.12 -12.24
C GLY A 219 -15.02 6.71 -12.76
N ILE A 220 -15.14 5.70 -11.90
CA ILE A 220 -14.88 4.30 -12.24
C ILE A 220 -16.19 3.64 -12.62
N ASN A 221 -16.31 3.28 -13.89
CA ASN A 221 -17.48 2.60 -14.44
C ASN A 221 -17.24 1.09 -14.42
N VAL A 222 -17.88 0.39 -13.49
CA VAL A 222 -17.83 -1.08 -13.45
C VAL A 222 -18.81 -1.62 -14.49
N ALA A 223 -18.31 -2.36 -15.48
CA ALA A 223 -19.18 -3.04 -16.44
C ALA A 223 -20.13 -3.99 -15.69
N SER A 224 -21.43 -3.83 -15.93
CA SER A 224 -22.50 -4.71 -15.45
C SER A 224 -22.23 -6.17 -15.83
#